data_AF-A0A7Y5ZFV3-F1
#
_entry.id   AF-A0A7Y5ZFV3-F1
#
_cell.length_a   1.000
_cell.length_b   1.000
_cell.length_c   1.000
_cell.angle_alpha   90.00
_cell.angle_beta   90.00
_cell.angle_gamma   90.00
#
_symmetry.space_group_name_H-M   'P 1'
#
loop_
_entity.id
_entity.type
_entity.pdbx_description
1 polymer ?
#
loop_
_entity_poly.entity_id
_entity_poly.type
_entity_poly.pdbx_seq_one_letter_code
_entity_poly.pdbx_strand_id
1 'polypeptide(L)'
;MSDSCCNTSTTSDHHHAATMPTGSTNLLGGTGADDLTECVVMKGSTVSKAKAEAQGLYRDYNGERYWFCCAGCAPRFDADPTAYITA
;
A
#
# COMPACT_ATOMS: atom_id res chain seq x y z
N MET A 1 -50.74 23.93 -20.75
CA MET A 1 -49.79 23.94 -21.89
C MET A 1 -48.52 24.59 -21.37
N SER A 2 -47.37 23.92 -21.53
CA SER A 2 -46.05 24.29 -20.98
C SER A 2 -45.95 24.05 -19.46
N ASP A 3 -44.92 23.41 -18.89
CA ASP A 3 -43.51 23.40 -19.27
C ASP A 3 -42.83 22.04 -19.04
N SER A 4 -42.21 21.56 -20.11
CA SER A 4 -41.18 20.55 -20.12
C SER A 4 -39.90 21.11 -19.48
N CYS A 5 -39.55 20.59 -18.30
CA CYS A 5 -38.21 20.72 -17.71
C CYS A 5 -37.65 19.33 -17.37
N CYS A 6 -37.61 18.44 -18.36
CA CYS A 6 -36.87 17.17 -18.26
C CYS A 6 -35.87 17.08 -19.41
N ASN A 7 -34.65 17.56 -19.15
CA ASN A 7 -33.40 17.21 -19.84
C ASN A 7 -32.27 17.76 -18.95
N THR A 8 -31.20 17.09 -18.54
CA THR A 8 -30.54 15.82 -18.88
C THR A 8 -29.56 15.51 -17.76
N SER A 9 -29.11 14.26 -17.68
CA SER A 9 -27.86 13.81 -17.06
C SER A 9 -27.97 13.63 -15.55
N THR A 10 -27.50 12.55 -14.93
CA THR A 10 -26.36 11.70 -15.27
C THR A 10 -26.55 10.39 -14.50
N THR A 11 -26.19 9.29 -15.14
CA THR A 11 -25.88 7.95 -14.59
C THR A 11 -26.01 7.72 -13.07
N SER A 12 -26.58 6.55 -12.75
CA SER A 12 -26.12 5.65 -11.69
C SER A 12 -25.13 6.26 -10.70
N ASP A 13 -25.59 6.60 -9.51
CA ASP A 13 -24.73 6.45 -8.34
C ASP A 13 -25.57 6.37 -7.07
N HIS A 14 -25.61 5.16 -6.51
CA HIS A 14 -26.20 4.86 -5.22
C HIS A 14 -25.27 5.32 -4.09
N HIS A 15 -25.07 6.61 -3.84
CA HIS A 15 -24.17 6.98 -2.74
C HIS A 15 -24.80 7.95 -1.75
N HIS A 16 -25.14 7.36 -0.60
CA HIS A 16 -25.66 7.94 0.60
C HIS A 16 -24.79 9.11 1.06
N ALA A 17 -25.35 10.32 1.04
CA ALA A 17 -24.81 11.46 1.77
C ALA A 17 -25.72 11.73 2.98
N ALA A 18 -25.48 11.01 4.07
CA ALA A 18 -26.06 11.33 5.38
C ALA A 18 -25.17 10.78 6.50
N THR A 19 -24.32 11.68 7.02
CA THR A 19 -23.96 11.92 8.43
C THR A 19 -23.65 10.76 9.40
N MET A 20 -22.54 10.96 10.15
CA MET A 20 -22.12 10.48 11.50
C MET A 20 -21.08 9.31 11.52
N PRO A 21 -20.16 9.15 12.52
CA PRO A 21 -19.99 9.82 13.83
C PRO A 21 -18.55 10.28 14.22
N THR A 22 -18.43 11.06 15.30
CA THR A 22 -17.19 11.24 16.09
C THR A 22 -16.80 9.92 16.76
N GLY A 23 -15.65 9.34 16.37
CA GLY A 23 -15.13 8.11 16.97
C GLY A 23 -15.44 6.84 16.16
N SER A 24 -15.04 6.82 14.89
CA SER A 24 -14.88 5.58 14.15
C SER A 24 -13.42 5.47 13.77
N THR A 25 -12.66 4.62 14.48
CA THR A 25 -11.47 4.03 13.88
C THR A 25 -11.93 3.51 12.54
N ASN A 26 -11.39 4.08 11.47
CA ASN A 26 -11.72 3.69 10.12
C ASN A 26 -11.28 2.22 9.93
N LEU A 27 -12.16 1.27 10.26
CA LEU A 27 -11.92 -0.16 10.11
C LEU A 27 -11.94 -0.60 8.64
N LEU A 28 -12.14 0.35 7.71
CA LEU A 28 -11.90 0.21 6.28
C LEU A 28 -10.99 1.31 5.72
N GLY A 29 -10.16 1.92 6.59
CA GLY A 29 -9.01 2.74 6.23
C GLY A 29 -7.79 1.85 6.07
N GLY A 30 -7.92 0.80 5.25
CA GLY A 30 -6.80 -0.04 4.89
C GLY A 30 -5.86 0.74 4.00
N THR A 31 -5.00 1.58 4.60
CA THR A 31 -3.69 1.95 4.05
C THR A 31 -2.97 0.65 3.72
N GLY A 32 -3.10 0.18 2.48
CA GLY A 32 -2.69 -1.19 2.14
C GLY A 32 -2.69 -1.53 0.66
N ALA A 33 -2.90 -0.57 -0.24
CA ALA A 33 -2.78 -0.81 -1.68
C ALA A 33 -1.50 -0.21 -2.28
N ASP A 34 -1.04 0.92 -1.75
CA ASP A 34 0.10 1.72 -2.26
C ASP A 34 1.41 1.48 -1.49
N ASP A 35 1.35 0.72 -0.40
CA ASP A 35 2.49 0.49 0.51
C ASP A 35 3.15 -0.88 0.31
N LEU A 36 2.95 -1.49 -0.86
CA LEU A 36 3.49 -2.80 -1.20
C LEU A 36 4.74 -2.65 -2.07
N THR A 37 5.82 -3.30 -1.67
CA THR A 37 7.08 -3.40 -2.42
C THR A 37 7.48 -4.86 -2.56
N GLU A 38 8.46 -5.15 -3.40
CA GLU A 38 8.89 -6.51 -3.64
C GLU A 38 10.12 -6.84 -2.79
N CYS A 39 10.15 -8.05 -2.23
CA CYS A 39 11.27 -8.52 -1.45
C CYS A 39 12.49 -8.72 -2.37
N VAL A 40 13.56 -7.94 -2.17
CA VAL A 40 14.79 -8.08 -2.98
C VAL A 40 15.47 -9.45 -2.84
N VAL A 41 15.29 -10.10 -1.69
CA VAL A 41 15.86 -11.43 -1.40
C VAL A 41 15.12 -12.54 -2.15
N MET A 42 13.82 -12.34 -2.41
CA MET A 42 12.96 -13.24 -3.16
C MET A 42 12.07 -12.41 -4.08
N LYS A 43 12.57 -12.13 -5.29
CA LYS A 43 11.80 -11.47 -6.36
C LYS A 43 10.46 -12.20 -6.53
N GLY A 44 9.36 -11.46 -6.44
CA GLY A 44 7.97 -11.95 -6.47
C GLY A 44 7.26 -12.10 -5.10
N SER A 45 7.91 -11.86 -3.96
CA SER A 45 7.22 -11.76 -2.67
C SER A 45 6.82 -10.33 -2.35
N THR A 46 5.52 -10.08 -2.24
CA THR A 46 4.96 -8.79 -1.84
C THR A 46 5.22 -8.50 -0.35
N VAL A 47 5.74 -7.32 -0.06
CA VAL A 47 6.12 -6.82 1.27
C VAL A 47 5.37 -5.52 1.55
N SER A 48 4.71 -5.40 2.70
CA SER A 48 4.24 -4.08 3.16
C SER A 48 5.40 -3.27 3.74
N LYS A 49 5.69 -2.09 3.19
CA LYS A 49 6.74 -1.18 3.68
C LYS A 49 6.48 -0.79 5.13
N ALA A 50 5.25 -0.43 5.48
CA ALA A 50 4.81 -0.05 6.82
C ALA A 50 5.01 -1.20 7.82
N LYS A 51 4.77 -2.45 7.41
CA LYS A 51 5.05 -3.62 8.28
C LYS A 51 6.55 -3.80 8.45
N ALA A 52 7.31 -3.69 7.38
CA ALA A 52 8.75 -3.82 7.42
C ALA A 52 9.40 -2.71 8.26
N GLU A 53 8.98 -1.46 8.12
CA GLU A 53 9.47 -0.33 8.91
C GLU A 53 9.07 -0.42 10.39
N ALA A 54 7.81 -0.78 10.67
CA ALA A 54 7.36 -1.01 12.04
C ALA A 54 8.13 -2.12 12.76
N GLN A 55 8.64 -3.10 12.01
CA GLN A 55 9.45 -4.21 12.54
C GLN A 55 10.96 -4.02 12.39
N GLY A 56 11.43 -2.94 11.75
CA GLY A 56 12.85 -2.73 11.44
C GLY A 56 13.43 -3.69 10.38
N LEU A 57 12.57 -4.32 9.57
CA LEU A 57 12.91 -5.21 8.46
C LEU A 57 13.24 -4.43 7.17
N TYR A 58 14.08 -3.40 7.28
CA TYR A 58 14.60 -2.65 6.14
C TYR A 58 16.12 -2.48 6.23
N ARG A 59 16.79 -2.31 5.09
CA ARG A 59 18.23 -2.01 5.01
C ARG A 59 18.47 -0.93 3.99
N ASP A 60 19.28 0.05 4.36
CA ASP A 60 19.74 1.09 3.45
C ASP A 60 21.10 0.65 2.86
N TYR A 61 21.19 0.56 1.54
CA TYR A 61 22.42 0.18 0.84
C TYR A 61 22.57 1.03 -0.42
N ASN A 62 23.77 1.57 -0.69
CA ASN A 62 24.03 2.52 -1.78
C ASN A 62 23.10 3.77 -1.81
N GLY A 63 22.56 4.17 -0.65
CA GLY A 63 21.61 5.29 -0.56
C GLY A 63 20.18 4.92 -0.96
N GLU A 64 19.91 3.64 -1.22
CA GLU A 64 18.58 3.12 -1.52
C GLU A 64 18.08 2.24 -0.37
N ARG A 65 16.80 2.38 -0.03
CA ARG A 65 16.17 1.61 1.05
C ARG A 65 15.49 0.37 0.49
N TYR A 66 15.84 -0.78 1.06
CA TYR A 66 15.27 -2.07 0.72
C TYR A 66 14.44 -2.62 1.89
N TRP A 67 13.29 -3.21 1.58
CA TRP A 67 12.39 -3.80 2.58
C TRP A 67 12.31 -5.32 2.41
N PHE A 68 12.07 -6.02 3.52
CA PHE A 68 12.02 -7.48 3.55
C PHE A 68 10.68 -8.00 4.04
N CYS A 69 10.26 -9.15 3.49
CA CYS A 69 9.04 -9.82 3.93
C CYS A 69 9.15 -10.42 5.35
N CYS A 70 10.36 -10.77 5.80
CA CYS A 70 10.56 -11.45 7.08
C CYS A 70 11.96 -11.21 7.65
N ALA A 71 12.12 -11.52 8.95
CA ALA A 71 13.40 -11.45 9.66
C ALA A 71 14.49 -12.39 9.10
N GLY A 72 14.10 -13.42 8.33
CA GLY A 72 15.05 -14.33 7.67
C GLY A 72 15.66 -13.75 6.40
N CYS A 73 15.04 -12.73 5.80
CA CYS A 73 15.56 -12.10 4.59
C CYS A 73 16.68 -11.10 4.91
N ALA A 74 16.62 -10.40 6.05
CA ALA A 74 17.68 -9.48 6.47
C ALA A 74 19.09 -10.12 6.48
N PRO A 75 19.34 -11.24 7.18
CA PRO A 75 20.67 -11.86 7.19
C PRO A 75 21.08 -12.43 5.82
N ARG A 76 20.12 -12.80 4.96
CA ARG A 76 20.44 -13.23 3.58
C ARG A 76 20.88 -12.05 2.72
N PHE A 77 20.21 -10.91 2.85
CA PHE A 77 20.62 -9.67 2.21
C PHE A 77 21.97 -9.18 2.75
N ASP A 78 22.18 -9.21 4.07
CA ASP A 78 23.44 -8.79 4.68
C ASP A 78 24.62 -9.70 4.27
N ALA A 79 24.37 -10.98 3.95
CA ALA A 79 25.40 -11.91 3.50
C ALA A 79 25.89 -11.64 2.06
N ASP A 80 25.00 -11.25 1.15
CA ASP A 80 25.37 -10.89 -0.23
C ASP A 80 24.40 -9.86 -0.83
N PRO A 81 24.48 -8.59 -0.39
CA PRO A 81 23.51 -7.57 -0.81
C PRO A 81 23.61 -7.30 -2.30
N THR A 82 24.84 -7.35 -2.84
CA THR A 82 25.13 -7.11 -4.26
C THR A 82 24.36 -8.09 -5.14
N ALA A 83 24.30 -9.38 -4.80
CA ALA A 83 23.55 -10.38 -5.59
C ALA A 83 22.04 -10.12 -5.66
N TYR A 84 21.45 -9.40 -4.70
CA TYR A 84 20.01 -9.13 -4.65
C TYR A 84 19.64 -7.76 -5.26
N ILE A 85 20.53 -6.78 -5.18
CA ILE A 85 20.31 -5.41 -5.68
C ILE A 85 20.90 -5.15 -7.07
N THR A 86 21.72 -6.06 -7.61
CA THR A 86 22.10 -6.00 -9.02
C THR A 86 20.87 -6.28 -9.87
N ALA A 87 20.23 -5.21 -10.30
CA ALA A 87 19.18 -5.21 -11.31
C ALA A 87 19.78 -5.50 -12.70
#